data_AF-A0A7W9MRV2-F1
#
_entry.id   AF-A0A7W9MRV2-F1
#
_cell.length_a   1.000
_cell.length_b   1.000
_cell.length_c   1.000
_cell.angle_alpha   90.00
_cell.angle_beta   90.00
_cell.angle_gamma   90.00
#
_symmetry.space_group_name_H-M   'P 1'
#
loop_
_entity.id
_entity.type
_entity.pdbx_description
1 polymer ?
#
loop_
_entity_poly.entity_id
_entity_poly.type
_entity_poly.pdbx_seq_one_letter_code
_entity_poly.pdbx_strand_id
1 'polypeptide(L)'
;MKLVGSSVVPKLWERLAITISSGGISVHLDCENEELYIDAAPDHDERALTILIRALPAYGFEVMPESECPAETLDDGTVRIWLAEVVE
;
A
#
# COMPACT_ATOMS: atom_id res chain seq x y z
N MET A 1 1.16 43.08 -15.13
CA MET A 1 0.73 42.21 -14.01
C MET A 1 -0.18 41.11 -14.54
N LYS A 2 0.29 39.86 -14.52
CA LYS A 2 -0.54 38.65 -14.40
C LYS A 2 0.40 37.52 -13.99
N LEU A 3 0.52 37.30 -12.68
CA LEU A 3 1.06 36.07 -12.14
C LEU A 3 -0.03 35.02 -12.37
N VAL A 4 0.15 34.17 -13.38
CA VAL A 4 -0.67 32.97 -13.52
C VAL A 4 -0.09 31.98 -12.53
N GLY A 5 -0.68 31.93 -11.34
CA GLY A 5 -0.43 30.88 -10.37
C GLY A 5 -0.91 29.57 -10.97
N SER A 6 0.00 28.82 -11.58
CA SER A 6 -0.15 27.38 -11.67
C SER A 6 -0.06 26.89 -10.23
N SER A 7 -1.20 26.52 -9.67
CA SER A 7 -1.28 25.89 -8.35
C SER A 7 -0.65 24.52 -8.45
N VAL A 8 0.69 24.46 -8.46
CA VAL A 8 1.46 23.24 -8.20
C VAL A 8 1.39 23.04 -6.69
N VAL A 9 0.23 22.62 -6.22
CA VAL A 9 0.18 21.85 -4.98
C VAL A 9 0.26 20.42 -5.50
N PRO A 10 1.45 19.78 -5.56
CA PRO A 10 1.46 18.32 -5.65
C PRO A 10 0.56 17.87 -4.53
N LYS A 11 -0.41 16.99 -4.81
CA LYS A 11 -1.34 16.60 -3.76
C LYS A 11 -0.47 16.10 -2.62
N LEU A 12 -0.59 16.68 -1.43
CA LEU A 12 0.39 16.53 -0.35
C LEU A 12 0.66 15.05 0.03
N TRP A 13 -0.25 14.16 -0.38
CA TRP A 13 -0.20 12.70 -0.24
C TRP A 13 0.66 11.98 -1.29
N GLU A 14 0.95 12.55 -2.46
CA GLU A 14 1.80 11.95 -3.51
C GLU A 14 3.29 11.89 -3.13
N ARG A 15 3.69 12.54 -2.03
CA ARG A 15 5.08 12.58 -1.52
C ARG A 15 5.21 12.01 -0.10
N LEU A 16 4.16 11.37 0.39
CA LEU A 16 4.11 10.87 1.76
C LEU A 16 4.23 9.35 1.75
N ALA A 17 5.41 8.85 2.12
CA ALA A 17 5.57 7.45 2.47
C ALA A 17 4.90 7.20 3.85
N ILE A 18 3.94 6.28 3.88
CA ILE A 18 3.23 5.91 5.10
C ILE A 18 3.50 4.44 5.40
N THR A 19 3.94 4.15 6.63
CA THR A 19 3.94 2.81 7.20
C THR A 19 3.01 2.74 8.40
N ILE A 20 2.05 1.82 8.37
CA ILE A 20 1.14 1.54 9.50
C ILE A 20 1.35 0.10 9.91
N SER A 21 1.72 -0.15 11.18
CA SER A 21 1.97 -1.50 11.70
C SER A 21 1.10 -1.83 12.91
N SER A 22 0.47 -3.00 12.91
CA SER A 22 -0.28 -3.53 14.05
C SER A 22 -0.38 -5.05 13.99
N GLY A 23 -0.11 -5.75 15.10
CA GLY A 23 -0.38 -7.18 15.23
C GLY A 23 0.27 -8.07 14.18
N GLY A 24 1.53 -7.81 13.83
CA GLY A 24 2.28 -8.57 12.82
C GLY A 24 1.95 -8.21 11.37
N ILE A 25 1.09 -7.21 11.13
CA ILE A 25 0.77 -6.70 9.79
C ILE A 25 1.34 -5.29 9.66
N SER A 26 2.03 -5.01 8.57
CA SER A 26 2.43 -3.66 8.20
C SER A 26 2.02 -3.32 6.78
N VAL A 27 1.45 -2.14 6.60
CA VAL A 27 1.06 -1.59 5.29
C VAL A 27 2.05 -0.49 4.95
N HIS A 28 2.66 -0.58 3.77
CA HIS A 28 3.62 0.38 3.24
C HIS A 28 3.03 0.99 1.98
N LEU A 29 2.88 2.31 2.00
CA LEU A 29 2.33 3.10 0.90
C LEU A 29 3.32 4.21 0.56
N ASP A 30 4.16 3.98 -0.45
CA ASP A 30 5.01 4.98 -1.08
C ASP A 30 4.72 5.03 -2.58
N CYS A 31 3.80 5.92 -2.96
CA CYS A 31 3.37 6.10 -4.34
C CYS A 31 4.48 6.74 -5.22
N GLU A 32 5.45 7.45 -4.63
CA GLU A 32 6.54 8.09 -5.40
C GLU A 32 7.54 7.05 -5.90
N ASN A 33 7.80 6.02 -5.08
CA ASN A 33 8.72 4.94 -5.40
C ASN A 33 8.02 3.66 -5.90
N GLU A 34 6.70 3.69 -6.09
CA GLU A 34 5.87 2.53 -6.44
C GLU A 34 6.01 1.35 -5.44
N GLU A 35 6.31 1.66 -4.18
CA GLU A 35 6.46 0.69 -3.09
C GLU A 35 5.13 0.60 -2.30
N LEU A 36 4.19 -0.14 -2.87
CA LEU A 36 2.87 -0.38 -2.30
C LEU A 36 2.73 -1.85 -1.92
N TYR A 37 2.77 -2.18 -0.64
CA TYR A 37 2.67 -3.57 -0.19
C TYR A 37 2.19 -3.73 1.25
N ILE A 38 1.74 -4.94 1.57
CA ILE A 38 1.43 -5.40 2.92
C ILE A 38 2.42 -6.48 3.28
N ASP A 39 3.12 -6.33 4.40
CA ASP A 39 3.91 -7.39 5.01
C ASP A 39 3.10 -8.02 6.15
N ALA A 40 2.93 -9.34 6.09
CA ALA A 40 2.27 -10.16 7.10
C ALA A 40 3.28 -11.14 7.72
N ALA A 41 3.68 -10.89 8.97
CA ALA A 41 4.61 -11.73 9.72
C ALA A 41 4.05 -13.15 9.93
N PRO A 42 4.89 -14.17 10.20
CA PRO A 42 4.41 -15.55 10.37
C PRO A 42 3.31 -15.76 11.42
N ASP A 43 3.26 -14.90 12.44
CA ASP A 43 2.31 -14.94 13.56
C ASP A 43 1.22 -13.87 13.47
N HIS A 44 1.02 -13.26 12.30
CA HIS A 44 -0.02 -12.26 12.09
C HIS A 44 -1.43 -12.81 12.37
N ASP A 45 -2.35 -11.93 12.75
CA ASP A 45 -3.77 -12.28 12.84
C ASP A 45 -4.39 -12.36 11.43
N GLU A 46 -4.64 -13.59 10.95
CA GLU A 46 -5.27 -13.86 9.64
C GLU A 46 -6.62 -13.14 9.45
N ARG A 47 -7.38 -12.99 10.54
CA ARG A 47 -8.67 -12.29 10.49
C ARG A 47 -8.46 -10.80 10.30
N ALA A 48 -7.47 -10.22 10.98
CA ALA A 48 -7.11 -8.82 10.79
C ALA A 48 -6.62 -8.56 9.35
N LEU A 49 -5.79 -9.45 8.80
CA LEU A 49 -5.32 -9.35 7.40
C LEU A 49 -6.49 -9.41 6.41
N THR A 50 -7.41 -10.35 6.62
CA THR A 50 -8.61 -10.48 5.77
C THR A 50 -9.48 -9.22 5.82
N ILE A 51 -9.67 -8.63 7.01
CA ILE A 51 -10.44 -7.39 7.17
C ILE A 51 -9.74 -6.23 6.46
N LEU A 52 -8.42 -6.12 6.63
CA LEU A 52 -7.60 -5.09 5.97
C LEU A 52 -7.72 -5.18 4.45
N ILE A 53 -7.48 -6.37 3.86
CA ILE A 53 -7.54 -6.57 2.41
C ILE A 53 -8.90 -6.16 1.84
N ARG A 54 -10.00 -6.51 2.54
CA ARG A 54 -11.36 -6.12 2.13
C ARG A 54 -11.62 -4.62 2.23
N ALA A 55 -10.87 -3.91 3.07
CA ALA A 55 -11.02 -2.48 3.26
C ALA A 55 -10.20 -1.66 2.24
N LEU A 56 -9.16 -2.23 1.63
CA LEU A 56 -8.25 -1.54 0.70
C LEU A 56 -8.99 -0.75 -0.41
N PRO A 57 -10.04 -1.27 -1.07
CA PRO A 57 -10.70 -0.52 -2.14
C PRO A 57 -11.33 0.79 -1.66
N ALA A 58 -11.77 0.85 -0.40
CA ALA A 58 -12.29 2.09 0.18
C ALA A 58 -11.22 3.18 0.37
N TYR A 59 -9.94 2.80 0.29
CA TYR A 59 -8.77 3.67 0.35
C TYR A 59 -8.11 3.87 -1.02
N GLY A 60 -8.69 3.35 -2.10
CA GLY A 60 -8.13 3.47 -3.46
C GLY A 60 -6.99 2.51 -3.76
N PHE A 61 -6.90 1.39 -3.03
CA PHE A 61 -5.90 0.36 -3.28
C PHE A 61 -6.55 -1.01 -3.50
N GLU A 62 -5.87 -1.88 -4.22
CA GLU A 62 -6.25 -3.28 -4.37
C GLU A 62 -5.04 -4.19 -4.31
N VAL A 63 -5.27 -5.47 -3.98
CA VAL A 63 -4.21 -6.48 -4.05
C VAL A 63 -3.94 -6.78 -5.51
N MET A 64 -2.66 -6.76 -5.90
CA MET A 64 -2.27 -7.13 -7.24
C MET A 64 -2.60 -8.61 -7.50
N PRO A 65 -3.10 -8.96 -8.70
CA PRO A 65 -3.37 -10.34 -9.02
C PRO A 65 -2.07 -11.15 -9.07
N GLU A 66 -2.13 -12.41 -8.61
CA GLU A 66 -0.97 -13.32 -8.53
C GLU A 66 -0.27 -13.51 -9.88
N SER A 67 -1.00 -13.36 -10.99
CA SER A 67 -0.45 -13.42 -12.36
C SER A 67 0.40 -12.21 -12.75
N GLU A 68 0.22 -11.06 -12.10
CA GLU A 68 0.98 -9.84 -12.38
C GLU A 68 2.11 -9.65 -11.38
N CYS A 69 1.82 -9.78 -10.08
CA CYS A 69 2.80 -9.68 -9.02
C CYS A 69 2.51 -10.71 -7.92
N PRO A 70 3.17 -11.88 -7.93
CA PRO A 70 2.95 -12.89 -6.91
C PRO A 70 3.43 -12.40 -5.54
N ALA A 71 2.79 -12.89 -4.49
CA ALA A 71 3.26 -12.63 -3.13
C ALA A 71 4.68 -13.19 -2.94
N GLU A 72 5.50 -12.47 -2.19
CA GLU A 72 6.88 -12.83 -1.90
C GLU A 72 7.00 -13.32 -0.46
N THR A 73 7.70 -14.42 -0.24
CA THR A 73 8.06 -14.88 1.11
C THR A 73 9.48 -14.41 1.42
N LEU A 74 9.63 -13.57 2.44
CA LEU A 74 10.91 -13.04 2.90
C LEU A 74 11.66 -14.07 3.76
N ASP A 75 12.96 -13.82 3.98
CA ASP A 75 13.86 -14.72 4.72
C ASP A 75 13.40 -15.03 6.16
N ASP A 76 12.64 -14.11 6.77
CA ASP A 76 12.08 -14.28 8.12
C ASP A 76 10.70 -14.96 8.15
N GLY A 77 10.20 -15.39 6.97
CA GLY A 77 8.90 -16.02 6.80
C GLY A 77 7.74 -15.03 6.64
N THR A 78 7.99 -13.72 6.66
CA THR A 78 7.00 -12.70 6.34
C THR A 78 6.51 -12.87 4.90
N VAL A 79 5.20 -12.75 4.70
CA VAL A 79 4.59 -12.73 3.36
C VAL A 79 4.32 -11.30 2.95
N ARG A 80 4.93 -10.88 1.85
CA ARG A 80 4.72 -9.59 1.19
C ARG A 80 3.67 -9.72 0.09
N ILE A 81 2.63 -8.92 0.19
CA ILE A 81 1.50 -8.85 -0.74
C ILE A 81 1.53 -7.49 -1.42
N TRP A 82 1.73 -7.48 -2.74
CA TRP A 82 1.82 -6.25 -3.52
C TRP A 82 0.45 -5.64 -3.77
N LEU A 83 0.41 -4.31 -3.76
CA LEU A 83 -0.79 -3.52 -3.97
C LEU A 83 -0.66 -2.65 -5.24
N ALA A 84 -1.79 -2.32 -5.83
CA ALA A 84 -1.90 -1.32 -6.89
C ALA A 84 -2.87 -0.22 -6.46
N GLU A 85 -2.67 0.99 -6.99
CA GLU A 85 -3.67 2.05 -6.92
C GLU A 85 -4.85 1.73 -7.84
N VAL A 86 -6.06 1.93 -7.34
CA VAL A 86 -7.28 1.87 -8.15
C VAL A 86 -7.42 3.20 -8.88
N VAL A 87 -7.09 3.20 -10.17
CA VAL A 87 -7.26 4.36 -11.05
C VAL A 87 -8.70 4.35 -11.59
N GLU A 88 -9.56 5.23 -11.09
CA GLU A 88 -10.87 5.52 -11.71
C GLU A 88 -10.73 6.34 -13.01
#